data_AF-A0A7L2R387-F1
#
_entry.id   AF-A0A7L2R387-F1
#
_cell.length_a   1.000
_cell.length_b   1.000
_cell.length_c   1.000
_cell.angle_alpha   90.00
_cell.angle_beta   90.00
_cell.angle_gamma   90.00
#
_symmetry.space_group_name_H-M   'P 1'
#
loop_
_entity.id
_entity.type
_entity.pdbx_description
1 polymer ?
#
loop_
_entity_poly.entity_id
_entity_poly.type
_entity_poly.pdbx_seq_one_letter_code
_entity_poly.pdbx_strand_id
1 'polypeptide(L)'
;PRSLPRPYSELQACLEDWAERLNHSYPNALAEQYIFQSHHRYFHNCTLEHPVYLDPPEDVLLAMIIAPICLIPFLVTLVIWRSKDGKAQA
;
A
#
# COMPACT_ATOMS: atom_id res chain seq x y z
N PRO A 1 1.26 15.87 2.71
CA PRO A 1 1.77 15.90 1.33
C PRO A 1 3.30 16.02 1.30
N ARG A 2 4.01 14.92 1.00
CA ARG A 2 5.48 14.92 0.89
C ARG A 2 5.85 15.73 -0.36
N SER A 3 6.49 16.89 -0.19
CA SER A 3 7.05 17.65 -1.30
C SER A 3 8.25 16.89 -1.85
N LEU A 4 8.32 16.80 -3.18
CA LEU A 4 9.48 16.24 -3.87
C LEU A 4 10.71 17.12 -3.58
N PRO A 5 11.90 16.56 -3.32
CA PRO A 5 13.10 17.35 -3.11
C PRO A 5 13.32 18.30 -4.30
N ARG A 6 13.66 19.57 -4.01
CA ARG A 6 13.87 20.62 -5.04
C ARG A 6 14.71 20.16 -6.23
N PRO A 7 15.86 19.47 -6.06
CA PRO A 7 16.67 19.02 -7.19
C PRO A 7 15.97 17.99 -8.07
N TYR A 8 15.16 17.14 -7.46
CA TYR A 8 14.42 16.11 -8.20
C TYR A 8 13.25 16.73 -8.97
N SER A 9 12.54 17.71 -8.40
CA SER A 9 11.53 18.47 -9.13
C SER A 9 12.12 19.28 -10.29
N GLU A 10 13.32 19.83 -10.12
CA GLU A 10 14.02 20.56 -11.19
C GLU A 10 14.46 19.61 -12.31
N LEU A 11 14.97 18.42 -11.99
CA LEU A 11 15.28 17.38 -12.97
C LEU A 11 14.03 16.98 -13.76
N GLN A 12 12.91 16.74 -13.06
CA GLN A 12 11.65 16.37 -13.69
C GLN A 12 11.17 17.46 -14.66
N ALA A 13 11.14 18.72 -14.21
CA ALA A 13 10.74 19.85 -15.04
C ALA A 13 11.67 20.05 -16.26
N CYS A 14 12.98 19.83 -16.10
CA CYS A 14 13.94 19.87 -17.19
C CYS A 14 13.65 18.79 -18.24
N LEU A 15 13.37 17.55 -17.82
CA LEU A 15 13.04 16.46 -18.73
C LEU A 15 11.72 16.69 -19.48
N GLU A 16 10.73 17.28 -18.80
CA GLU A 16 9.45 17.67 -19.40
C GLU A 16 9.61 18.79 -20.43
N ASP A 17 10.35 19.86 -20.12
CA ASP A 17 10.66 20.97 -21.02
C ASP A 17 11.43 20.49 -22.28
N TRP A 18 12.39 19.57 -22.13
CA TRP A 18 13.08 18.99 -23.27
C TRP A 18 12.18 18.10 -24.12
N ALA A 19 11.28 17.33 -23.50
CA ALA A 19 10.31 16.53 -24.24
C ALA A 19 9.41 17.45 -25.09
N GLU A 20 8.91 18.55 -24.52
CA GLU A 20 8.11 19.53 -25.23
C GLU A 20 8.88 20.20 -26.38
N ARG A 21 10.12 20.68 -26.14
CA ARG A 21 10.97 21.31 -27.17
C ARG A 21 11.28 20.39 -28.35
N LEU A 22 11.42 19.09 -28.08
CA LEU A 22 11.69 18.07 -29.08
C LEU A 22 10.41 17.44 -29.65
N ASN A 23 9.23 17.93 -29.24
CA ASN A 23 7.92 17.44 -29.66
C ASN A 23 7.72 15.93 -29.37
N HIS A 24 8.26 15.48 -28.24
CA HIS A 24 8.09 14.14 -27.68
C HIS A 24 7.10 14.16 -26.51
N SER A 25 6.41 13.03 -26.30
CA SER A 25 5.57 12.85 -25.12
C SER A 25 6.41 12.70 -23.85
N TYR A 26 5.93 13.21 -22.73
CA TYR A 26 6.43 12.91 -21.39
C TYR A 26 5.37 12.11 -20.61
N PRO A 27 5.75 11.06 -19.85
CA PRO A 27 7.09 10.48 -19.76
C PRO A 27 7.51 9.72 -21.03
N ASN A 28 8.81 9.46 -21.17
CA ASN A 28 9.41 8.68 -22.26
C ASN A 28 10.64 7.89 -21.78
N ALA A 29 11.17 7.00 -22.64
CA ALA A 29 12.30 6.12 -22.32
C ALA A 29 13.57 6.88 -21.90
N LEU A 30 13.80 8.07 -22.46
CA LEU A 30 14.95 8.90 -22.10
C LEU A 30 14.79 9.45 -20.68
N ALA A 31 13.60 9.98 -20.34
CA ALA A 31 13.29 10.44 -19.00
C ALA A 31 13.42 9.31 -17.97
N GLU A 32 12.92 8.11 -18.30
CA GLU A 32 13.07 6.92 -17.46
C GLU A 32 14.54 6.59 -17.19
N GLN A 33 15.39 6.60 -18.23
CA GLN A 33 16.82 6.33 -18.08
C GLN A 33 17.51 7.33 -17.13
N TYR A 34 17.26 8.63 -17.28
CA TYR A 34 17.84 9.66 -16.41
C TYR A 34 17.35 9.55 -14.96
N ILE A 35 16.06 9.27 -14.78
CA ILE A 35 15.47 9.06 -13.46
C ILE A 35 16.09 7.83 -12.80
N PHE A 36 16.18 6.71 -13.52
CA PHE A 36 16.75 5.46 -13.00
C PHE A 36 18.22 5.60 -12.62
N GLN A 37 19.01 6.27 -13.48
CA GLN A 37 20.41 6.57 -13.19
C GLN A 37 20.56 7.47 -11.95
N SER A 38 19.67 8.44 -11.79
CA SER A 38 19.67 9.33 -10.62
C SER A 38 19.32 8.57 -9.34
N HIS A 39 18.33 7.67 -9.38
CA HIS A 39 18.00 6.77 -8.27
C HIS A 39 19.19 5.87 -7.90
N HIS A 40 19.81 5.22 -8.89
CA HIS A 40 20.97 4.37 -8.65
C HIS A 40 22.18 5.14 -8.09
N ARG A 41 22.38 6.40 -8.49
CA ARG A 41 23.53 7.19 -8.05
C ARG A 41 23.32 7.83 -6.68
N TYR A 42 22.17 8.47 -6.47
CA TYR A 42 21.93 9.32 -5.30
C TYR A 42 21.06 8.65 -4.22
N PHE A 43 20.26 7.64 -4.58
CA PHE A 43 19.27 7.03 -3.69
C PHE A 43 19.53 5.54 -3.43
N HIS A 44 20.74 5.03 -3.72
CA HIS A 44 21.09 3.61 -3.57
C HIS A 44 20.93 3.03 -2.16
N ASN A 45 21.04 3.88 -1.12
CA ASN A 45 20.87 3.48 0.28
C ASN A 45 19.59 4.05 0.91
N CYS A 46 18.64 4.49 0.10
CA CYS A 46 17.37 4.96 0.62
C CYS A 46 16.47 3.77 0.94
N THR A 47 16.11 3.60 2.21
CA THR A 47 15.03 2.70 2.62
C THR A 47 13.69 3.39 2.44
N LEU A 48 12.70 2.70 1.88
CA LEU A 48 11.32 3.18 1.93
C LEU A 48 10.86 3.24 3.40
N GLU A 49 10.89 4.43 4.00
CA GLU A 49 10.45 4.67 5.39
C GLU A 49 8.96 4.39 5.59
N HIS A 50 8.19 4.39 4.51
CA HIS A 50 6.78 4.04 4.57
C HIS A 50 6.65 2.74 3.80
N PRO A 51 6.28 1.62 4.47
CA PRO A 51 5.69 0.55 3.70
C PRO A 51 4.57 1.22 2.90
N VAL A 52 4.64 1.07 1.58
CA VAL A 52 3.46 1.15 0.72
C VAL A 52 2.33 0.50 1.50
N TYR A 53 1.12 1.04 1.48
CA TYR A 53 -0.06 0.46 2.14
C TYR A 53 -0.23 -0.98 1.62
N LEU A 54 0.55 -1.88 2.18
CA LEU A 54 0.81 -3.23 1.75
C LEU A 54 -0.17 -4.02 2.58
N ASP A 55 -0.92 -4.86 1.90
CA ASP A 55 -1.74 -5.82 2.58
C ASP A 55 -0.87 -6.56 3.62
N PRO A 56 -1.42 -6.83 4.81
CA PRO A 56 -0.71 -7.63 5.80
C PRO A 56 -0.28 -8.96 5.17
N PRO A 57 0.79 -9.61 5.68
CA PRO A 57 1.22 -10.91 5.18
C PRO A 57 0.04 -11.87 5.03
N GLU A 58 0.04 -12.69 3.96
CA GLU A 58 -1.10 -13.53 3.59
C GLU A 58 -1.64 -14.38 4.75
N ASP A 59 -0.75 -14.93 5.57
CA ASP A 59 -1.11 -15.71 6.76
C ASP A 59 -1.87 -14.89 7.82
N VAL A 60 -1.47 -13.63 8.02
CA VAL A 60 -2.11 -12.71 8.99
C VAL A 60 -3.48 -12.29 8.46
N LEU A 61 -3.57 -11.98 7.17
CA LEU A 61 -4.83 -11.66 6.51
C LEU A 61 -5.81 -12.83 6.63
N LEU A 62 -5.34 -14.05 6.36
CA LEU A 62 -6.15 -15.26 6.45
C LEU A 62 -6.64 -15.50 7.89
N ALA A 63 -5.76 -15.34 8.89
CA ALA A 63 -6.15 -15.46 10.30
C ALA A 63 -7.25 -14.45 10.69
N MET A 64 -7.13 -13.19 10.22
CA MET A 64 -8.15 -12.16 10.46
C MET A 64 -9.48 -12.44 9.76
N ILE A 65 -9.49 -13.18 8.65
CA ILE A 65 -10.71 -13.59 7.95
C ILE A 65 -11.35 -14.80 8.63
N ILE A 66 -10.55 -15.82 9.00
CA ILE A 66 -11.05 -17.05 9.61
C ILE A 66 -11.59 -16.79 11.02
N ALA A 67 -10.94 -15.92 11.81
CA ALA A 67 -11.35 -15.60 13.17
C ALA A 67 -12.83 -15.21 13.31
N PRO A 68 -13.38 -14.20 12.61
CA PRO A 68 -14.80 -13.86 12.70
C PRO A 68 -15.71 -14.95 12.14
N ILE A 69 -15.31 -15.66 11.08
CA ILE A 69 -16.08 -16.77 10.51
C ILE A 69 -16.30 -17.90 11.53
N CYS A 70 -15.30 -18.17 12.38
CA CYS A 70 -15.40 -19.18 13.42
C CYS A 70 -16.05 -18.65 14.71
N LEU A 71 -15.70 -17.43 15.13
CA LEU A 71 -16.16 -16.87 16.41
C LEU A 71 -17.64 -16.51 16.39
N ILE A 72 -18.16 -15.95 15.30
CA ILE A 72 -19.58 -15.55 15.21
C ILE A 72 -20.53 -16.74 15.42
N PRO A 73 -20.46 -17.86 14.66
CA PRO A 73 -21.36 -18.99 14.87
C PRO A 73 -21.16 -19.66 16.24
N PHE A 74 -19.93 -19.69 16.76
CA PHE A 74 -19.66 -20.19 18.11
C PHE A 74 -20.39 -19.36 19.17
N LEU A 75 -20.27 -18.03 19.12
CA LEU A 75 -20.97 -17.14 20.05
C LEU A 75 -22.48 -17.23 19.89
N VAL A 76 -23.01 -17.30 18.65
CA VAL A 76 -24.44 -17.44 18.38
C VAL A 76 -24.98 -18.74 18.98
N THR A 77 -24.32 -19.87 18.76
CA THR A 77 -24.74 -21.16 19.33
C THR A 77 -24.69 -21.17 20.86
N LEU A 78 -23.66 -20.57 21.46
CA LEU A 78 -23.57 -20.40 22.91
C LEU A 78 -24.71 -19.54 23.47
N VAL A 79 -25.05 -18.43 22.82
CA VAL A 79 -26.15 -17.55 23.25
C VAL A 79 -27.48 -18.27 23.14
N ILE A 80 -27.73 -19.00 22.04
CA ILE A 80 -28.95 -19.79 21.86
C ILE A 80 -29.05 -20.83 22.99
N TRP A 81 -27.96 -21.56 23.26
CA TRP A 81 -27.95 -22.58 24.29
C TRP A 81 -28.25 -21.99 25.67
N ARG A 82 -27.56 -20.93 26.08
CA ARG A 82 -27.81 -20.24 27.35
C ARG A 82 -29.21 -19.65 27.46
N SER A 83 -29.77 -19.15 26.35
CA SER A 83 -31.14 -18.63 26.34
C SER A 83 -32.19 -19.75 26.48
N LYS A 84 -31.90 -20.96 26.01
CA LYS A 84 -32.77 -22.13 26.18
C LYS A 84 -32.74 -22.64 27.62
N ASP A 85 -31.56 -22.70 28.23
CA ASP A 85 -31.42 -23.07 29.64
C ASP A 85 -32.10 -22.06 30.57
N GLY A 86 -32.03 -20.77 30.26
CA GLY A 86 -32.76 -19.73 31.01
C GLY A 86 -34.28 -19.79 30.87
N LYS A 87 -34.82 -20.41 29.82
CA LYS A 87 -36.27 -20.65 29.65
C LYS A 87 -36.76 -21.94 30.30
N ALA A 88 -35.86 -22.88 30.65
CA ALA A 88 -36.23 -24.09 31.38
C ALA A 88 -36.42 -23.84 32.89
N GLN A 89 -36.21 -22.59 33.35
CA GLN A 89 -36.28 -22.18 34.74
C GLN A 89 -37.38 -21.13 35.02
N ALA A 90 -38.30 -20.91 34.08
CA ALA A 90 -39.47 -20.04 34.21
C ALA A 90 -40.77 -20.83 34.09
#